data_AF-A0A2N0R7L7-F1
#
_entry.id   AF-A0A2N0R7L7-F1
#
_cell.length_a   1.000
_cell.length_b   1.000
_cell.length_c   1.000
_cell.angle_alpha   90.00
_cell.angle_beta   90.00
_cell.angle_gamma   90.00
#
_symmetry.space_group_name_H-M   'P 1'
#
loop_
_entity.id
_entity.type
_entity.pdbx_description
1 polymer ?
#
loop_
_entity_poly.entity_id
_entity_poly.type
_entity_poly.pdbx_seq_one_letter_code
_entity_poly.pdbx_strand_id
1 'polypeptide(L)'
;MSGSRKIYSECIDCTRQRIALAWCKNCDIAFLKDNFHNWTSGNSKIDELIKYTQLNAKDSMDYLEWIDFDQFDLVEDINKRGAFSSIYSAVWMEGPKWNLDEETKIWSRTGPIKVILKRLDDSQNIDREFVNQASKFYLS
;
A
#
# COMPACT_ATOMS: atom_id res chain seq x y z
N MET A 1 -20.92 -20.62 -15.01
CA MET A 1 -21.69 -19.38 -14.78
C MET A 1 -20.82 -18.23 -15.27
N SER A 2 -21.09 -17.70 -16.47
CA SER A 2 -20.30 -16.59 -17.04
C SER A 2 -20.62 -15.32 -16.26
N GLY A 3 -19.69 -14.88 -15.40
CA GLY A 3 -19.80 -13.59 -14.74
C GLY A 3 -19.90 -12.49 -15.80
N SER A 4 -20.94 -11.68 -15.72
CA SER A 4 -21.09 -10.48 -16.55
C SER A 4 -19.83 -9.63 -16.41
N ARG A 5 -19.16 -9.36 -17.54
CA ARG A 5 -17.98 -8.50 -17.60
C ARG A 5 -18.40 -7.12 -17.10
N LYS A 6 -17.97 -6.73 -15.89
CA LYS A 6 -18.16 -5.36 -15.39
C LYS A 6 -17.49 -4.41 -16.40
N ILE A 7 -18.29 -3.59 -17.05
CA ILE A 7 -17.80 -2.56 -17.98
C ILE A 7 -17.51 -1.34 -17.12
N TYR A 8 -16.22 -1.06 -16.93
CA TYR A 8 -15.78 0.18 -16.28
C TYR A 8 -15.75 1.33 -17.29
N SER A 9 -15.63 2.58 -16.84
CA SER A 9 -15.47 3.71 -17.75
C SER A 9 -14.10 3.68 -18.42
N GLU A 10 -13.94 4.43 -19.52
CA GLU A 10 -12.63 4.75 -20.04
C GLU A 10 -11.87 5.66 -19.07
N CYS A 11 -10.54 5.59 -19.12
CA CYS A 11 -9.65 6.51 -18.43
C CYS A 11 -9.58 7.83 -19.20
N ILE A 12 -9.78 8.95 -18.49
CA ILE A 12 -9.78 10.30 -19.09
C ILE A 12 -8.41 10.64 -19.69
N ASP A 13 -7.32 10.19 -19.07
CA ASP A 13 -5.97 10.60 -19.48
C ASP A 13 -5.43 9.85 -20.71
N CYS A 14 -5.80 8.56 -20.87
CA CYS A 14 -5.25 7.72 -21.95
C CYS A 14 -6.29 7.03 -22.83
N THR A 15 -7.58 7.31 -22.62
CA THR A 15 -8.75 6.77 -23.35
C THR A 15 -8.82 5.24 -23.39
N ARG A 16 -8.07 4.54 -22.53
CA ARG A 16 -8.12 3.09 -22.41
C ARG A 16 -9.16 2.66 -21.39
N GLN A 17 -9.75 1.51 -21.64
CA GLN A 17 -10.69 0.85 -20.74
C GLN A 17 -10.07 0.64 -19.34
N ARG A 18 -10.72 1.13 -18.29
CA ARG A 18 -10.32 0.82 -16.91
C ARG A 18 -10.59 -0.65 -16.58
N ILE A 19 -9.79 -1.21 -15.69
CA ILE A 19 -9.93 -2.60 -15.23
C ILE A 19 -10.61 -2.71 -13.86
N ALA A 20 -10.70 -1.60 -13.13
CA ALA A 20 -11.39 -1.46 -11.86
C ALA A 20 -11.93 -0.02 -11.70
N LEU A 21 -12.76 0.19 -10.67
CA LEU A 21 -13.31 1.51 -10.36
C LEU A 21 -12.16 2.45 -9.97
N ALA A 22 -12.12 3.65 -10.56
CA ALA A 22 -11.07 4.63 -10.30
C ALA A 22 -9.62 4.12 -10.52
N TRP A 23 -9.43 3.06 -11.33
CA TRP A 23 -8.12 2.48 -11.60
C TRP A 23 -7.92 2.17 -13.10
N CYS A 24 -6.97 2.88 -13.69
CA CYS A 24 -6.39 2.65 -15.00
C CYS A 24 -5.00 2.03 -14.85
N LYS A 25 -4.90 0.72 -15.14
CA LYS A 25 -3.64 -0.03 -15.10
C LYS A 25 -2.46 0.67 -15.78
N ASN A 26 -2.66 1.39 -16.88
CA ASN A 26 -1.54 2.04 -17.55
C ASN A 26 -1.13 3.35 -16.88
N CYS A 27 -2.08 4.23 -16.60
CA CYS A 27 -1.79 5.55 -16.02
C CYS A 27 -1.34 5.43 -14.56
N ASP A 28 -2.05 4.65 -13.74
CA ASP A 28 -1.74 4.57 -12.31
C ASP A 28 -0.41 3.83 -12.07
N ILE A 29 -0.12 2.76 -12.83
CA ILE A 29 1.19 2.09 -12.73
C ILE A 29 2.31 3.00 -13.24
N ALA A 30 2.08 3.79 -14.29
CA ALA A 30 3.06 4.78 -14.75
C ALA A 30 3.33 5.83 -13.66
N PHE A 31 2.27 6.38 -13.06
CA PHE A 31 2.38 7.32 -11.94
C PHE A 31 3.14 6.72 -10.74
N LEU A 32 2.85 5.46 -10.37
CA LEU A 32 3.57 4.77 -9.30
C LEU A 32 5.05 4.61 -9.65
N LYS A 33 5.38 4.16 -10.87
CA LYS A 33 6.76 4.04 -11.35
C LYS A 33 7.52 5.35 -11.29
N ASP A 34 6.89 6.44 -11.71
CA ASP A 34 7.50 7.77 -11.68
C ASP A 34 7.79 8.19 -10.24
N ASN A 35 7.06 7.70 -9.23
CA ASN A 35 7.31 8.00 -7.81
C ASN A 35 8.31 7.05 -7.13
N PHE A 36 8.86 6.04 -7.79
CA PHE A 36 9.78 5.07 -7.16
C PHE A 36 11.10 5.65 -6.67
N HIS A 37 11.45 6.86 -7.09
CA HIS A 37 12.63 7.59 -6.65
C HIS A 37 12.35 8.55 -5.48
N ASN A 38 11.08 8.78 -5.13
CA ASN A 38 10.67 9.72 -4.08
C ASN A 38 10.67 9.10 -2.68
N TRP A 39 10.85 7.78 -2.57
CA TRP A 39 10.88 7.08 -1.30
C TRP A 39 11.81 5.88 -1.33
N THR A 40 12.32 5.50 -0.16
CA THR A 40 12.99 4.23 0.10
C THR A 40 12.77 3.86 1.57
N SER A 41 12.64 2.56 1.85
CA SER A 41 12.65 2.05 3.21
C SER A 41 14.05 1.95 3.83
N GLY A 42 15.10 2.22 3.05
CA GLY A 42 16.47 1.88 3.41
C GLY A 42 16.80 0.38 3.27
N ASN A 43 15.82 -0.47 2.94
CA ASN A 43 16.01 -1.90 2.70
C ASN A 43 15.60 -2.27 1.27
N SER A 44 16.57 -2.59 0.42
CA SER A 44 16.35 -2.83 -1.01
C SER A 44 15.36 -3.96 -1.30
N LYS A 45 15.25 -4.97 -0.44
CA LYS A 45 14.33 -6.10 -0.64
C LYS A 45 12.88 -5.72 -0.32
N ILE A 46 12.69 -4.90 0.71
CA ILE A 46 11.36 -4.36 1.05
C ILE A 46 10.91 -3.42 -0.06
N ASP A 47 11.81 -2.56 -0.54
CA ASP A 47 11.55 -1.66 -1.67
C ASP A 47 11.17 -2.45 -2.93
N GLU A 48 11.89 -3.54 -3.24
CA GLU A 48 11.59 -4.41 -4.37
C GLU A 48 10.22 -5.08 -4.23
N LEU A 49 9.87 -5.60 -3.05
CA LEU A 49 8.56 -6.19 -2.79
C LEU A 49 7.43 -5.17 -2.98
N ILE A 50 7.56 -3.98 -2.39
CA ILE A 50 6.56 -2.92 -2.52
C ILE A 50 6.38 -2.53 -3.99
N LYS A 51 7.49 -2.25 -4.69
CA LYS A 51 7.48 -1.93 -6.13
C LYS A 51 6.84 -3.04 -6.94
N TYR A 52 7.15 -4.30 -6.65
CA TYR A 52 6.53 -5.44 -7.31
C TYR A 52 5.01 -5.43 -7.14
N THR A 53 4.49 -5.24 -5.92
CA THR A 53 3.02 -5.20 -5.71
C THR A 53 2.38 -4.05 -6.47
N GLN A 54 3.00 -2.86 -6.46
CA GLN A 54 2.54 -1.68 -7.19
C GLN A 54 2.50 -1.90 -8.71
N LEU A 55 3.49 -2.59 -9.27
CA LEU A 55 3.57 -2.92 -10.70
C LEU A 55 2.57 -3.99 -11.15
N ASN A 56 2.06 -4.80 -10.22
CA ASN A 56 1.15 -5.92 -10.51
C ASN A 56 -0.28 -5.69 -10.03
N ALA A 57 -0.54 -4.55 -9.38
CA ALA A 57 -1.84 -4.15 -8.87
C ALA A 57 -2.96 -4.22 -9.92
N LYS A 58 -4.11 -4.78 -9.51
CA LYS A 58 -5.32 -4.83 -10.34
C LYS A 58 -6.35 -3.76 -9.96
N ASP A 59 -6.16 -3.10 -8.82
CA ASP A 59 -7.00 -2.04 -8.27
C ASP A 59 -6.12 -1.06 -7.46
N SER A 60 -6.66 0.12 -7.22
CA SER A 60 -6.20 1.18 -6.33
C SER A 60 -5.91 0.76 -4.88
N MET A 61 -6.43 -0.38 -4.42
CA MET A 61 -6.22 -0.93 -3.07
C MET A 61 -5.47 -2.27 -3.05
N ASP A 62 -4.97 -2.73 -4.20
CA ASP A 62 -4.42 -4.08 -4.39
C ASP A 62 -2.88 -4.12 -4.30
N TYR A 63 -2.26 -3.15 -3.62
CA TYR A 63 -0.81 -3.05 -3.49
C TYR A 63 -0.38 -2.46 -2.16
N LEU A 64 0.90 -2.66 -1.83
CA LEU A 64 1.51 -2.08 -0.63
C LEU A 64 1.87 -0.61 -0.86
N GLU A 65 1.48 0.24 0.08
CA GLU A 65 1.89 1.64 0.15
C GLU A 65 3.08 1.77 1.13
N TRP A 66 4.13 2.47 0.70
CA TRP A 66 5.19 2.88 1.62
C TRP A 66 4.73 4.13 2.38
N ILE A 67 4.76 4.07 3.70
CA ILE A 67 4.42 5.19 4.60
C ILE A 67 5.66 5.54 5.41
N ASP A 68 6.08 6.80 5.31
CA ASP A 68 7.18 7.30 6.13
C ASP A 68 6.74 7.34 7.60
N PHE A 69 7.67 7.00 8.49
CA PHE A 69 7.41 6.93 9.91
C PHE A 69 7.05 8.29 10.51
N ASP A 70 7.48 9.39 9.86
CA ASP A 70 7.14 10.75 10.26
C ASP A 70 5.63 11.11 10.12
N GLN A 71 4.85 10.29 9.41
CA GLN A 71 3.40 10.46 9.29
C GLN A 71 2.63 9.94 10.51
N PHE A 72 3.31 9.34 11.49
CA PHE A 72 2.71 8.81 12.70
C PHE A 72 3.00 9.67 13.92
N ASP A 73 1.93 10.15 14.57
CA ASP A 73 1.96 10.89 15.81
C ASP A 73 1.52 10.02 17.00
N LEU A 74 1.81 10.49 18.22
CA LEU A 74 1.39 9.84 19.47
C LEU A 74 1.73 8.35 19.52
N VAL A 75 2.96 8.02 19.10
CA VAL A 75 3.45 6.64 19.10
C VAL A 75 3.70 6.17 20.53
N GLU A 76 2.94 5.19 20.97
CA GLU A 76 2.96 4.66 22.34
C GLU A 76 3.17 3.15 22.33
N ASP A 77 4.10 2.66 23.15
CA ASP A 77 4.26 1.23 23.40
C ASP A 77 3.09 0.73 24.26
N ILE A 78 2.32 -0.22 23.75
CA ILE A 78 1.16 -0.74 24.49
C ILE A 78 1.50 -1.96 25.36
N ASN A 79 2.79 -2.22 25.59
CA ASN A 79 3.34 -3.32 26.38
C ASN A 79 2.84 -4.70 25.93
N LYS A 80 2.54 -4.85 24.64
CA LYS A 80 2.16 -6.12 24.02
C LYS A 80 3.27 -6.61 23.10
N ARG A 81 3.54 -7.90 23.15
CA ARG A 81 4.55 -8.57 22.31
C ARG A 81 3.94 -9.75 21.58
N GLY A 82 4.35 -9.92 20.33
CA GLY A 82 4.26 -11.17 19.59
C GLY A 82 5.55 -11.97 19.76
N ALA A 83 5.64 -13.14 19.10
CA ALA A 83 6.83 -13.99 19.18
C ALA A 83 8.13 -13.28 18.76
N PHE A 84 8.05 -12.35 17.79
CA PHE A 84 9.20 -11.63 17.23
C PHE A 84 8.86 -10.16 16.94
N SER A 85 7.98 -9.57 17.76
CA SER A 85 7.51 -8.21 17.50
C SER A 85 7.03 -7.50 18.75
N SER A 86 7.27 -6.20 18.79
CA SER A 86 6.70 -5.28 19.77
C SER A 86 5.53 -4.52 19.14
N ILE A 87 4.46 -4.26 19.90
CA ILE A 87 3.24 -3.62 19.40
C ILE A 87 3.12 -2.22 19.97
N TYR A 88 2.84 -1.26 19.09
CA TYR A 88 2.63 0.15 19.40
C TYR A 88 1.24 0.58 18.91
N SER A 89 0.67 1.60 19.55
CA SER A 89 -0.41 2.38 18.94
C SER A 89 0.14 3.71 18.43
N ALA A 90 -0.47 4.24 17.40
CA ALA A 90 -0.15 5.57 16.87
C ALA A 90 -1.39 6.21 16.25
N VAL A 91 -1.29 7.49 15.91
CA VAL A 91 -2.21 8.19 15.02
C VAL A 91 -1.52 8.38 13.69
N TRP A 92 -2.06 7.77 12.62
CA TRP A 92 -1.60 8.06 11.26
C TRP A 92 -2.31 9.32 10.78
N MET A 93 -1.58 10.44 10.68
CA MET A 93 -2.16 11.77 10.50
C MET A 93 -2.84 11.94 9.15
N GLU A 94 -2.24 11.39 8.11
CA GLU A 94 -2.81 11.42 6.77
C GLU A 94 -3.91 10.35 6.61
N GLY A 95 -3.71 9.18 7.23
CA GLY A 95 -4.64 8.05 7.13
C GLY A 95 -4.64 7.36 5.76
N PRO A 96 -5.38 6.24 5.64
CA PRO A 96 -5.47 5.48 4.40
C PRO A 96 -6.32 6.18 3.32
N LYS A 97 -6.07 5.85 2.06
CA LYS A 97 -6.89 6.26 0.91
C LYS A 97 -8.14 5.40 0.76
N TRP A 98 -9.17 5.65 1.59
CA TRP A 98 -10.42 4.86 1.58
C TRP A 98 -11.67 5.65 1.18
N ASN A 99 -11.56 6.95 0.93
CA ASN A 99 -12.69 7.79 0.57
C ASN A 99 -12.72 8.01 -0.94
N LEU A 100 -13.58 7.27 -1.66
CA LEU A 100 -13.83 7.50 -3.08
C LEU A 100 -14.90 8.56 -3.26
N ASP A 101 -14.53 9.66 -3.90
CA ASP A 101 -15.50 10.63 -4.39
C ASP A 101 -16.23 10.05 -5.62
N GLU A 102 -17.56 9.93 -5.55
CA GLU A 102 -18.35 9.26 -6.59
C GLU A 102 -18.42 10.05 -7.91
N GLU A 103 -18.25 11.37 -7.87
CA GLU A 103 -18.35 12.23 -9.05
C GLU A 103 -17.02 12.24 -9.81
N THR A 104 -15.94 12.57 -9.10
CA THR A 104 -14.59 12.71 -9.65
C THR A 104 -13.87 11.36 -9.81
N LYS A 105 -14.32 10.32 -9.10
CA LYS A 105 -13.66 9.02 -9.00
C LYS A 105 -12.22 9.12 -8.50
N ILE A 106 -11.97 10.04 -7.57
CA ILE A 106 -10.67 10.25 -6.94
C ILE A 106 -10.71 9.69 -5.51
N TRP A 107 -9.67 8.94 -5.15
CA TRP A 107 -9.45 8.47 -3.78
C TRP A 107 -8.77 9.56 -2.95
N SER A 108 -9.38 9.92 -1.83
CA SER A 108 -8.84 10.83 -0.84
C SER A 108 -8.46 10.09 0.45
N ARG A 109 -7.52 10.66 1.19
CA ARG A 109 -7.13 10.11 2.49
C ARG A 109 -8.20 10.43 3.54
N THR A 110 -8.37 9.54 4.51
CA THR A 110 -9.38 9.69 5.56
C THR A 110 -9.05 10.76 6.60
N GLY A 111 -7.79 11.23 6.63
CA GLY A 111 -7.28 12.05 7.72
C GLY A 111 -6.92 11.19 8.95
N PRO A 112 -6.70 11.84 10.11
CA PRO A 112 -6.13 11.20 11.28
C PRO A 112 -6.91 9.98 11.76
N ILE A 113 -6.24 8.83 11.85
CA ILE A 113 -6.84 7.58 12.32
C ILE A 113 -5.93 6.86 13.30
N LYS A 114 -6.50 6.27 14.35
CA LYS A 114 -5.76 5.44 15.29
C LYS A 114 -5.40 4.11 14.64
N VAL A 115 -4.12 3.75 14.66
CA VAL A 115 -3.59 2.53 14.07
C VAL A 115 -2.79 1.73 15.10
N ILE A 116 -2.55 0.47 14.76
CA ILE A 116 -1.61 -0.40 15.47
C ILE A 116 -0.38 -0.58 14.58
N LEU A 117 0.80 -0.27 15.13
CA LEU A 117 2.07 -0.52 14.49
C LEU A 117 2.69 -1.77 15.10
N LYS A 118 2.97 -2.77 14.27
CA LYS A 118 3.68 -3.99 14.68
C LYS A 118 5.14 -3.86 14.26
N ARG A 119 6.02 -3.52 15.20
CA ARG A 119 7.46 -3.43 14.96
C ARG A 119 8.07 -4.83 15.08
N LEU A 120 8.77 -5.27 14.05
CA LEU A 120 9.56 -6.51 14.13
C LEU A 120 10.79 -6.28 15.00
N ASP A 121 11.05 -7.21 15.91
CA ASP A 121 12.27 -7.18 16.71
C ASP A 121 13.48 -7.46 15.78
N ASP A 122 14.64 -6.85 16.06
CA ASP A 122 15.85 -6.94 15.23
C ASP A 122 15.64 -6.58 13.75
N SER A 123 14.77 -5.61 13.45
CA SER A 123 14.43 -5.20 12.07
C SER A 123 15.62 -4.82 11.16
N GLN A 124 16.76 -4.45 11.75
CA GLN A 124 18.02 -4.23 11.04
C GLN A 124 18.58 -5.50 10.40
N ASN A 125 18.23 -6.66 10.96
CA ASN A 125 18.55 -7.99 10.47
C ASN A 125 17.29 -8.71 9.95
N ILE A 126 16.33 -7.98 9.32
CA ILE A 126 15.15 -8.61 8.70
C ILE A 126 15.61 -9.83 7.90
N ASP A 127 15.21 -11.00 8.39
CA ASP A 127 15.63 -12.26 7.84
C ASP A 127 15.09 -12.37 6.41
N ARG A 128 15.92 -12.90 5.50
CA ARG A 128 15.49 -13.30 4.16
C ARG A 128 14.21 -14.13 4.23
N GLU A 129 14.06 -14.94 5.28
CA GLU A 129 12.87 -15.77 5.46
C GLU A 129 11.59 -14.95 5.63
N PHE A 130 11.63 -13.83 6.37
CA PHE A 130 10.45 -12.97 6.54
C PHE A 130 10.03 -12.30 5.21
N VAL A 131 11.00 -11.73 4.49
CA VAL A 131 10.72 -11.14 3.17
C VAL A 131 10.20 -12.22 2.23
N ASN A 132 10.78 -13.41 2.22
CA ASN A 132 10.31 -14.51 1.39
C ASN A 132 8.89 -14.97 1.75
N GLN A 133 8.53 -14.97 3.03
CA GLN A 133 7.16 -15.28 3.45
C GLN A 133 6.18 -14.21 2.98
N ALA A 134 6.50 -12.93 3.19
CA ALA A 134 5.67 -11.82 2.69
C ALA A 134 5.53 -11.90 1.16
N SER A 135 6.64 -12.08 0.45
CA SER A 135 6.65 -12.31 -0.99
C SER A 135 5.78 -13.49 -1.40
N LYS A 136 5.80 -14.63 -0.70
CA LYS A 136 4.91 -15.76 -1.04
C LYS A 136 3.43 -15.40 -1.02
N PHE A 137 2.98 -14.50 -0.15
CA PHE A 137 1.59 -14.03 -0.12
C PHE A 137 1.24 -13.08 -1.28
N TYR A 138 2.21 -12.28 -1.74
CA TYR A 138 1.99 -11.28 -2.79
C TYR A 138 2.41 -11.73 -4.20
N LEU A 139 3.21 -12.79 -4.31
CA LEU A 139 3.73 -13.37 -5.56
C LEU A 139 2.97 -14.63 -6.01
N SER A 140 2.09 -15.20 -5.18
CA SER A 140 1.26 -16.38 -5.50
C SER A 140 -0.02 -15.99 -6.25
#